data_AF-K9VS02-F1
#
_entry.id   AF-K9VS02-F1
#
_cell.length_a   1.000
_cell.length_b   1.000
_cell.length_c   1.000
_cell.angle_alpha   90.00
_cell.angle_beta   90.00
_cell.angle_gamma   90.00
#
_symmetry.space_group_name_H-M   'P 1'
#
loop_
_entity.id
_entity.type
_entity.pdbx_description
1 polymer ?
#
loop_
_entity_poly.entity_id
_entity_poly.type
_entity_poly.pdbx_seq_one_letter_code
_entity_poly.pdbx_strand_id
1 'polypeptide(L)'
;MTVSSVSSLILDRQKRLTQLIELLLKEGWTQSALASAIGVDFSTVYRWLKGKTIPESDSKNFRQLAKLSGGSTKTLQLYLDGEISLSVYQGGLDEVAISQVSGSKRIGSEKIKKEVLAKIYSLDPDDIADIISSSVAFLAKLV
;
A
#
# COMPACT_ATOMS: atom_id res chain seq x y z
N MET A 1 -11.13 24.72 -27.04
CA MET A 1 -11.76 23.64 -26.25
C MET A 1 -10.72 22.78 -25.50
N THR A 2 -9.64 23.36 -24.97
CA THR A 2 -8.45 22.59 -24.52
C THR A 2 -8.29 22.53 -22.99
N VAL A 3 -8.70 23.57 -22.26
CA VAL A 3 -8.50 23.64 -20.79
C VAL A 3 -9.42 22.70 -19.99
N SER A 4 -10.70 22.61 -20.35
CA SER A 4 -11.65 21.74 -19.62
C SER A 4 -11.35 20.25 -19.76
N SER A 5 -10.80 19.84 -20.92
CA SER A 5 -10.44 18.44 -21.18
C SER A 5 -9.17 18.03 -20.43
N VAL A 6 -8.14 18.89 -20.40
CA VAL A 6 -6.90 18.63 -19.63
C VAL A 6 -7.18 18.63 -18.12
N SER A 7 -8.03 19.53 -17.63
CA SER A 7 -8.43 19.53 -16.21
C SER A 7 -9.19 18.26 -15.82
N SER A 8 -10.01 17.68 -16.72
CA SER A 8 -10.67 16.40 -16.46
C SER A 8 -9.66 15.26 -16.34
N LEU A 9 -8.69 15.17 -17.27
CA LEU A 9 -7.68 14.11 -17.27
C LEU A 9 -6.83 14.10 -16.00
N ILE A 10 -6.39 15.28 -15.54
CA ILE A 10 -5.60 15.40 -14.30
C ILE A 10 -6.44 14.98 -13.09
N LEU A 11 -7.72 15.38 -13.06
CA LEU A 11 -8.61 15.04 -11.95
C LEU A 11 -8.90 13.52 -11.90
N ASP A 12 -9.08 12.88 -13.04
CA ASP A 12 -9.35 11.44 -13.11
C ASP A 12 -8.10 10.63 -12.77
N ARG A 13 -6.92 11.06 -13.25
CA ARG A 13 -5.62 10.50 -12.84
C ARG A 13 -5.44 10.57 -11.33
N GLN A 14 -5.78 11.71 -10.73
CA GLN A 14 -5.73 11.91 -9.29
C GLN A 14 -6.69 11.00 -8.53
N LYS A 15 -7.95 10.86 -8.98
CA LYS A 15 -8.92 9.96 -8.34
C LYS A 15 -8.43 8.51 -8.32
N ARG A 16 -7.85 8.04 -9.42
CA ARG A 16 -7.31 6.67 -9.51
C ARG A 16 -6.10 6.47 -8.59
N LEU A 17 -5.21 7.46 -8.49
CA LEU A 17 -4.13 7.41 -7.52
C LEU A 17 -4.66 7.30 -6.08
N THR A 18 -5.64 8.14 -5.72
CA THR A 18 -6.27 8.09 -4.39
C THR A 18 -6.92 6.73 -4.14
N GLN A 19 -7.66 6.19 -5.12
CA GLN A 19 -8.29 4.88 -5.01
C GLN A 19 -7.27 3.75 -4.75
N LEU A 20 -6.12 3.78 -5.43
CA LEU A 20 -5.05 2.81 -5.22
C LEU A 20 -4.45 2.93 -3.80
N ILE A 21 -4.18 4.14 -3.34
CA ILE A 21 -3.61 4.35 -2.00
C ILE A 21 -4.62 3.91 -0.92
N GLU A 22 -5.89 4.28 -1.05
CA GLU A 22 -6.94 3.86 -0.10
C GLU A 22 -7.10 2.34 -0.04
N LEU A 23 -6.93 1.65 -1.16
CA LEU A 23 -6.93 0.20 -1.20
C LEU A 23 -5.78 -0.39 -0.38
N LEU A 24 -4.56 0.13 -0.54
CA LEU A 24 -3.42 -0.29 0.29
C LEU A 24 -3.69 -0.03 1.77
N LEU A 25 -4.32 1.09 2.11
CA LEU A 25 -4.70 1.37 3.50
C LEU A 25 -5.71 0.35 4.04
N LYS A 26 -6.70 -0.06 3.23
CA LYS A 26 -7.67 -1.12 3.58
C LYS A 26 -7.01 -2.50 3.72
N GLU A 27 -5.92 -2.75 3.00
CA GLU A 27 -5.12 -3.98 3.10
C GLU A 27 -4.19 -3.99 4.33
N GLY A 28 -4.25 -2.96 5.17
CA GLY A 28 -3.53 -2.89 6.46
C GLY A 28 -2.28 -2.03 6.44
N TRP A 29 -2.00 -1.32 5.35
CA TRP A 29 -0.94 -0.32 5.34
C TRP A 29 -1.36 0.92 6.14
N THR A 30 -0.45 1.49 6.91
CA THR A 30 -0.59 2.87 7.39
C THR A 30 0.04 3.83 6.38
N GLN A 31 -0.37 5.10 6.36
CA GLN A 31 0.24 6.10 5.48
C GLN A 31 1.75 6.23 5.74
N SER A 32 2.19 6.16 7.00
CA SER A 32 3.61 6.22 7.36
C SER A 32 4.39 4.99 6.91
N ALA A 33 3.81 3.79 7.07
CA ALA A 33 4.44 2.56 6.60
C ALA A 33 4.54 2.53 5.06
N LEU A 34 3.49 2.98 4.37
CA LEU A 34 3.50 3.12 2.91
C LEU A 34 4.57 4.11 2.45
N ALA A 35 4.63 5.30 3.07
CA ALA A 35 5.61 6.33 2.76
C ALA A 35 7.04 5.82 2.93
N SER A 36 7.33 5.17 4.06
CA SER A 36 8.63 4.54 4.31
C SER A 36 8.97 3.48 3.26
N ALA A 37 8.02 2.60 2.92
CA ALA A 37 8.24 1.52 1.97
C ALA A 37 8.49 2.01 0.53
N ILE A 38 7.87 3.12 0.12
CA ILE A 38 8.12 3.73 -1.20
C ILE A 38 9.25 4.77 -1.20
N GLY A 39 9.83 5.07 -0.03
CA GLY A 39 10.98 5.97 0.13
C GLY A 39 10.62 7.45 0.02
N VAL A 40 9.46 7.87 0.53
CA VAL A 40 9.03 9.28 0.59
C VAL A 40 8.67 9.68 2.02
N ASP A 41 8.57 10.98 2.25
CA ASP A 41 8.04 11.50 3.52
C ASP A 41 6.52 11.30 3.62
N PHE A 42 6.01 11.15 4.84
CA PHE A 42 4.57 11.04 5.14
C PHE A 42 3.75 12.15 4.45
N SER A 43 4.25 13.39 4.45
CA SER A 43 3.58 14.53 3.83
C SER A 43 3.38 14.37 2.32
N THR A 44 4.22 13.57 1.65
CA THR A 44 4.09 13.29 0.22
C THR A 44 2.87 12.42 -0.05
N VAL A 45 2.70 11.33 0.71
CA VAL A 45 1.52 10.46 0.62
C VAL A 45 0.25 11.23 0.99
N TYR A 46 0.31 12.05 2.04
CA TYR A 46 -0.79 12.92 2.42
C TYR A 46 -1.19 13.89 1.29
N ARG A 47 -0.22 14.54 0.64
CA ARG A 47 -0.47 15.45 -0.50
C ARG A 47 -1.05 14.73 -1.70
N TRP A 48 -0.62 13.50 -1.98
CA TRP A 48 -1.23 12.65 -3.01
C TRP A 48 -2.70 12.37 -2.68
N LEU A 49 -3.02 11.94 -1.46
CA LEU A 49 -4.41 11.70 -1.05
C LEU A 49 -5.29 12.96 -1.11
N LYS A 50 -4.72 14.13 -0.81
CA LYS A 50 -5.41 15.43 -0.90
C LYS A 50 -5.45 16.03 -2.31
N GLY A 51 -4.95 15.33 -3.32
CA GLY A 51 -4.92 15.78 -4.70
C GLY A 51 -4.10 17.04 -4.95
N LYS A 52 -3.09 17.29 -4.11
CA LYS A 52 -2.20 18.44 -4.26
C LYS A 52 -1.07 18.18 -5.25
N THR A 53 -0.67 16.92 -5.39
CA THR A 53 0.44 16.49 -6.23
C THR A 53 0.19 15.06 -6.70
N ILE A 54 0.79 14.68 -7.83
CA ILE A 54 0.80 13.31 -8.37
C ILE A 54 2.28 12.92 -8.56
N PRO A 55 2.68 11.67 -8.29
CA PRO A 55 4.04 11.23 -8.58
C PRO A 55 4.33 11.26 -10.08
N GLU A 56 5.52 11.74 -10.43
CA GLU A 56 6.03 11.70 -11.81
C GLU A 56 6.30 10.25 -12.22
N SER A 57 5.91 9.85 -13.44
CA SER A 57 5.99 8.47 -13.92
C SER A 57 7.42 7.89 -13.91
N ASP A 58 8.42 8.76 -14.00
CA ASP A 58 9.84 8.43 -14.18
C ASP A 58 10.56 8.30 -12.83
N SER A 59 9.90 8.75 -11.77
CA SER A 59 10.50 8.90 -10.45
C SER A 59 10.70 7.57 -9.73
N LYS A 60 11.64 7.56 -8.79
CA LYS A 60 11.90 6.39 -7.94
C LYS A 60 10.68 6.00 -7.11
N ASN A 61 9.93 6.96 -6.59
CA ASN A 61 8.75 6.67 -5.75
C ASN A 61 7.59 6.08 -6.57
N PHE A 62 7.42 6.48 -7.83
CA PHE A 62 6.44 5.88 -8.74
C PHE A 62 6.77 4.41 -9.01
N ARG A 63 8.04 4.12 -9.27
CA ARG A 63 8.54 2.75 -9.43
C ARG A 63 8.32 1.89 -8.18
N GLN A 64 8.59 2.43 -6.99
CA GLN A 64 8.37 1.70 -5.75
C GLN A 64 6.88 1.50 -5.45
N LEU A 65 6.05 2.52 -5.71
CA LEU A 65 4.60 2.42 -5.57
C LEU A 65 4.03 1.32 -6.48
N ALA A 66 4.46 1.28 -7.75
CA ALA A 66 4.07 0.24 -8.69
C ALA A 66 4.42 -1.16 -8.16
N LYS A 67 5.69 -1.35 -7.76
CA LYS A 67 6.19 -2.62 -7.23
C LYS A 67 5.45 -3.07 -5.97
N LEU A 68 5.20 -2.14 -5.04
CA LEU A 68 4.53 -2.41 -3.77
C LEU A 68 3.06 -2.79 -3.98
N SER A 69 2.38 -2.11 -4.89
CA SER A 69 0.97 -2.34 -5.19
C SER A 69 0.70 -3.47 -6.19
N GLY A 70 1.74 -4.22 -6.58
CA GLY A 70 1.61 -5.45 -7.36
C GLY A 70 1.71 -5.29 -8.88
N GLY A 71 2.17 -4.14 -9.37
CA GLY A 71 2.33 -3.86 -10.81
C GLY A 71 3.74 -3.47 -11.23
N SER A 72 3.88 -3.05 -12.49
CA SER A 72 5.06 -2.39 -13.04
C SER A 72 4.79 -0.91 -13.27
N THR A 73 5.83 -0.12 -13.53
CA THR A 73 5.66 1.30 -13.87
C THR A 73 4.71 1.51 -15.05
N LYS A 74 4.83 0.65 -16.08
CA LYS A 74 3.98 0.69 -17.27
C LYS A 74 2.52 0.41 -16.93
N THR A 75 2.25 -0.63 -16.12
CA THR A 75 0.87 -0.97 -15.75
C THR A 75 0.25 0.06 -14.82
N LEU A 76 1.05 0.64 -13.90
CA LEU A 76 0.59 1.72 -13.03
C LEU A 76 0.22 2.95 -13.86
N GLN A 77 1.04 3.30 -14.86
CA GLN A 77 0.76 4.41 -15.75
C GLN A 77 -0.55 4.18 -16.53
N LEU A 78 -0.71 3.01 -17.16
CA LEU A 78 -1.95 2.66 -17.87
C LEU A 78 -3.18 2.73 -16.97
N TYR A 79 -3.06 2.28 -15.71
CA TYR A 79 -4.15 2.37 -14.74
C TYR A 79 -4.49 3.83 -14.43
N LEU A 80 -3.48 4.64 -14.10
CA LEU A 80 -3.68 6.05 -13.76
C LEU A 80 -4.25 6.86 -14.94
N ASP A 81 -3.80 6.58 -16.16
CA ASP A 81 -4.31 7.19 -17.40
C ASP A 81 -5.71 6.68 -17.76
N GLY A 82 -6.06 5.46 -17.34
CA GLY A 82 -7.42 4.92 -17.47
C GLY A 82 -7.62 3.91 -18.56
N GLU A 83 -6.52 3.48 -19.14
CA GLU A 83 -6.46 2.47 -20.18
C GLU A 83 -6.78 1.08 -19.62
N ILE A 84 -6.56 0.87 -18.31
CA ILE A 84 -6.90 -0.39 -17.62
C ILE A 84 -7.64 -0.14 -16.31
N SER A 85 -8.45 -1.12 -15.88
CA SER A 85 -9.15 -1.08 -14.60
C SER A 85 -8.21 -1.46 -13.43
N LEU A 86 -8.63 -1.14 -12.20
CA LEU A 86 -7.89 -1.49 -10.98
C LEU A 86 -7.69 -3.01 -10.85
N SER A 87 -8.70 -3.81 -11.20
CA SER A 87 -8.62 -5.26 -11.15
C SER A 87 -7.58 -5.83 -12.14
N VAL A 88 -7.48 -5.25 -13.34
CA VAL A 88 -6.45 -5.63 -14.32
C VAL A 88 -5.05 -5.24 -13.83
N TYR A 89 -4.93 -4.07 -13.20
CA TYR A 89 -3.68 -3.63 -12.59
C TYR A 89 -3.21 -4.58 -11.47
N GLN A 90 -4.07 -4.92 -10.51
CA GLN A 90 -3.76 -5.82 -9.39
C GLN A 90 -3.62 -7.29 -9.78
N GLY A 91 -4.27 -7.68 -10.89
CA GLY A 91 -4.19 -9.03 -11.44
C GLY A 91 -2.80 -9.36 -11.99
N GLY A 92 -1.94 -8.35 -12.16
CA GLY A 92 -0.75 -8.45 -12.98
C GLY A 92 -1.17 -8.53 -14.44
N LEU A 93 -0.65 -7.63 -15.29
CA LEU A 93 -0.56 -7.96 -16.72
C LEU A 93 0.53 -9.03 -16.82
N ASP A 94 0.18 -10.26 -16.44
CA ASP A 94 1.01 -11.43 -16.65
C ASP A 94 1.26 -11.50 -18.16
N GLU A 95 2.52 -11.25 -18.53
CA GLU A 95 3.07 -11.86 -19.73
C GLU A 95 2.59 -13.31 -19.75
N VAL A 96 1.90 -13.66 -20.82
CA VAL A 96 1.61 -15.02 -21.22
C VAL A 96 2.82 -15.90 -20.85
N ALA A 97 2.60 -16.84 -19.92
CA ALA A 97 3.54 -17.87 -19.44
C ALA A 97 4.40 -17.59 -18.19
N ILE A 98 3.80 -17.55 -16.99
CA ILE A 98 4.32 -18.29 -15.82
C ILE A 98 3.16 -18.91 -15.02
N SER A 99 2.45 -19.83 -15.67
CA SER A 99 1.81 -20.93 -14.94
C SER A 99 2.91 -21.72 -14.23
N GLN A 100 2.74 -21.95 -12.92
CA GLN A 100 3.51 -22.82 -11.99
C GLN A 100 4.35 -22.17 -10.87
N VAL A 101 4.37 -20.84 -10.64
CA VAL A 101 5.11 -20.29 -9.46
C VAL A 101 4.35 -19.27 -8.59
N SER A 102 3.34 -18.55 -9.10
CA SER A 102 2.71 -17.47 -8.30
C SER A 102 1.66 -17.91 -7.26
N GLY A 103 1.23 -19.18 -7.28
CA GLY A 103 0.38 -19.74 -6.22
C GLY A 103 1.07 -19.80 -4.85
N SER A 104 2.40 -19.86 -4.80
CA SER A 104 3.15 -20.06 -3.56
C SER A 104 3.20 -18.80 -2.67
N LYS A 105 3.24 -17.60 -3.25
CA LYS A 105 3.51 -16.36 -2.49
C LYS A 105 2.28 -15.83 -1.73
N ARG A 106 1.07 -15.91 -2.32
CA ARG A 106 -0.19 -15.55 -1.65
C ARG A 106 -0.56 -16.56 -0.54
N ILE A 107 -0.27 -17.85 -0.75
CA ILE A 107 -0.42 -18.88 0.27
C ILE A 107 0.56 -18.64 1.43
N GLY A 108 1.80 -18.25 1.14
CA GLY A 108 2.80 -17.92 2.14
C GLY A 108 2.38 -16.76 3.04
N SER A 109 1.91 -15.63 2.47
CA SER A 109 1.47 -14.48 3.27
C SER A 109 0.23 -14.78 4.11
N GLU A 110 -0.75 -15.50 3.57
CA GLU A 110 -1.95 -15.89 4.33
C GLU A 110 -1.64 -16.93 5.42
N LYS A 111 -0.72 -17.86 5.16
CA LYS A 111 -0.22 -18.80 6.16
C LYS A 111 0.51 -18.08 7.29
N ILE A 112 1.35 -17.10 6.97
CA ILE A 112 2.07 -16.28 7.97
C ILE A 112 1.05 -15.50 8.81
N LYS A 113 0.04 -14.84 8.20
CA LYS A 113 -1.01 -14.14 8.93
C LYS A 113 -1.76 -15.06 9.89
N LYS A 114 -2.17 -16.25 9.42
CA LYS A 114 -2.87 -17.24 10.26
C LYS A 114 -1.99 -17.75 11.40
N GLU A 115 -0.71 -18.00 11.15
CA GLU A 115 0.24 -18.44 12.17
C GLU A 115 0.47 -17.35 13.23
N VAL A 116 0.64 -16.10 12.80
CA VAL A 116 0.81 -14.96 13.71
C VAL A 116 -0.46 -14.75 14.56
N LEU A 117 -1.65 -14.82 13.94
CA LEU A 117 -2.92 -14.72 14.66
C LEU A 117 -3.11 -15.86 15.67
N ALA A 118 -2.79 -17.10 15.28
CA ALA A 118 -2.85 -18.24 16.19
C ALA A 118 -1.90 -18.06 17.39
N LYS A 119 -0.68 -17.55 17.15
CA LYS A 119 0.26 -17.24 18.23
C LYS A 119 -0.26 -16.16 19.17
N ILE A 120 -0.85 -15.08 18.62
CA ILE A 120 -1.45 -14.00 19.43
C ILE A 120 -2.60 -14.54 20.29
N TYR A 121 -3.47 -15.39 19.73
CA TYR A 121 -4.57 -16.00 20.51
C TYR A 121 -4.11 -17.05 21.52
N SER A 122 -2.91 -17.61 21.34
CA SER A 122 -2.30 -18.53 22.31
C SER A 122 -1.52 -17.85 23.43
N LEU A 123 -1.35 -16.51 23.36
CA LEU A 123 -0.77 -15.76 24.47
C LEU A 123 -1.78 -15.69 25.61
N ASP A 124 -1.34 -15.99 26.82
CA ASP A 124 -2.16 -15.85 28.01
C ASP A 124 -2.45 -14.36 28.24
N PRO A 125 -3.73 -13.95 28.36
CA PRO A 125 -4.08 -12.57 28.69
C PRO A 125 -3.37 -12.04 29.95
N ASP A 126 -3.08 -12.91 30.92
CA ASP A 126 -2.41 -12.53 32.16
C ASP A 126 -0.92 -12.19 31.92
N ASP A 127 -0.23 -12.95 31.07
CA ASP A 127 1.16 -12.67 30.66
C ASP A 127 1.27 -11.33 29.91
N ILE A 128 0.28 -11.02 29.06
CA ILE A 128 0.21 -9.73 28.35
C ILE A 128 -0.01 -8.59 29.34
N ALA A 129 -0.92 -8.77 30.29
CA ALA A 129 -1.22 -7.77 31.31
C ALA A 129 0.01 -7.46 32.18
N ASP A 130 0.80 -8.47 32.53
CA ASP A 130 2.04 -8.31 33.31
C ASP A 130 3.12 -7.53 32.55
N ILE A 131 3.30 -7.77 31.25
CA ILE A 131 4.24 -6.99 30.43
C ILE A 131 3.79 -5.52 30.33
N ILE A 132 2.50 -5.27 30.14
CA ILE A 132 1.97 -3.91 30.09
C ILE A 132 2.14 -3.22 31.44
N SER A 133 1.78 -3.90 32.54
CA SER A 133 1.86 -3.37 33.90
C SER A 133 3.30 -3.02 34.30
N SER A 134 4.26 -3.92 34.03
CA SER A 134 5.68 -3.68 34.28
C SER A 134 6.25 -2.54 33.44
N SER A 135 5.83 -2.42 32.18
CA SER A 135 6.21 -1.32 31.30
C SER A 135 5.67 0.03 31.80
N VAL A 136 4.41 0.07 32.24
CA VAL A 136 3.79 1.28 32.83
C VAL A 136 4.52 1.67 34.11
N ALA A 137 4.80 0.71 34.99
CA ALA A 137 5.53 0.95 36.24
C ALA A 137 6.96 1.44 36.00
N PHE A 138 7.64 0.94 34.95
CA PHE A 138 8.96 1.42 34.54
C PHE A 138 8.89 2.87 34.07
N LEU A 139 7.92 3.22 33.22
CA LEU A 139 7.73 4.58 32.72
C LEU A 139 7.37 5.56 33.84
N ALA A 140 6.54 5.15 34.80
CA ALA A 140 6.16 5.98 35.94
C ALA A 140 7.33 6.31 36.88
N LYS A 141 8.41 5.51 36.88
CA LYS A 141 9.64 5.78 37.64
C LYS A 141 10.60 6.75 36.93
N LEU A 142 10.37 7.04 35.65
CA LEU A 142 11.17 7.97 34.85
C LEU A 142 10.62 9.41 34.86
N VAL A 143 9.48 9.62 35.52
CA VAL A 143 8.81 10.92 35.72
C VAL A 143 9.02 11.37 37.16
#